data_AF-A0A4E0RFP7-F1
#
_entry.id   AF-A0A4E0RFP7-F1
#
_cell.length_a   1.000
_cell.length_b   1.000
_cell.length_c   1.000
_cell.angle_alpha   90.00
_cell.angle_beta   90.00
_cell.angle_gamma   90.00
#
_symmetry.space_group_name_H-M   'P 1'
#
loop_
_entity.id
_entity.type
_entity.pdbx_description
1 polymer ?
#
loop_
_entity_poly.entity_id
_entity_poly.type
_entity_poly.pdbx_seq_one_letter_code
_entity_poly.pdbx_strand_id
1 'polypeptide(L)'
;MSKPAPILKRSSLSQGTVDCCSLREINRCGICEELNATTRNAILNLIKQVEKIKKLHFNKTELSILLHMCVEITGREVRDMTVDELKSFLYGTLDITNPYSLDGLCRAAMQNTRISTSKKTVSPVDFVQLLSVLLRGTLSERAELAFRIMDLDSDGLIRRNVEVRRFLHDTFDVSVAAQNPEIDPEEPVRDTMNYLCEKLQCTLTQPISVDRFKNLAHEEPWIIESLLPCIPSEMTNLVFQTLFSTKVRLPSLENPPKIAEK
;
A
#
# COMPACT_ATOMS: atom_id res chain seq x y z
N MET A 1 -31.28 66.96 -3.33
CA MET A 1 -29.84 66.86 -3.01
C MET A 1 -29.54 65.43 -2.58
N SER A 2 -28.36 64.91 -2.92
CA SER A 2 -27.83 63.56 -2.65
C SER A 2 -28.07 62.46 -3.70
N LYS A 3 -27.17 62.54 -4.69
CA LYS A 3 -26.56 61.60 -5.64
C LYS A 3 -26.98 60.10 -5.64
N PRO A 4 -27.15 59.51 -6.85
CA PRO A 4 -27.26 58.07 -7.06
C PRO A 4 -25.87 57.37 -7.03
N ALA A 5 -25.90 56.06 -6.77
CA ALA A 5 -24.74 55.17 -6.65
C ALA A 5 -23.89 55.10 -7.94
N PRO A 6 -22.56 54.92 -7.83
CA PRO A 6 -21.69 54.83 -9.00
C PRO A 6 -21.76 53.45 -9.66
N ILE A 7 -22.05 53.49 -10.96
CA ILE A 7 -22.02 52.37 -11.91
C ILE A 7 -20.57 51.89 -12.04
N LEU A 8 -20.34 50.59 -11.77
CA LEU A 8 -19.05 49.93 -12.01
C LEU A 8 -18.74 49.98 -13.50
N LYS A 9 -17.68 50.71 -13.88
CA LYS A 9 -17.15 50.72 -15.25
C LYS A 9 -16.64 49.32 -15.60
N ARG A 10 -17.19 48.72 -16.66
CA ARG A 10 -16.56 47.59 -17.37
C ARG A 10 -15.20 48.04 -17.89
N SER A 11 -14.13 47.59 -17.24
CA SER A 11 -12.78 47.69 -17.77
C SER A 11 -12.61 46.63 -18.87
N SER A 12 -12.24 47.12 -20.05
CA SER A 12 -11.82 46.38 -21.23
C SER A 12 -10.78 45.30 -20.92
N LEU A 13 -11.09 44.04 -21.26
CA LEU A 13 -10.09 42.99 -21.38
C LEU A 13 -9.18 43.33 -22.57
N SER A 14 -7.98 43.81 -22.28
CA SER A 14 -6.88 43.84 -23.24
C SER A 14 -6.45 42.39 -23.50
N GLN A 15 -6.44 42.01 -24.78
CA GLN A 15 -5.81 40.80 -25.29
C GLN A 15 -4.33 40.78 -24.86
N GLY A 16 -4.04 40.04 -23.79
CA GLY A 16 -2.69 39.69 -23.39
C GLY A 16 -2.30 38.39 -24.07
N THR A 17 -1.38 38.47 -25.01
CA THR A 17 -0.68 37.33 -25.60
C THR A 17 -0.13 36.44 -24.51
N VAL A 18 -0.63 35.22 -24.40
CA VAL A 18 -0.07 34.22 -23.48
C VAL A 18 1.33 33.88 -23.98
N ASP A 19 2.31 34.23 -23.15
CA ASP A 19 3.71 34.06 -23.41
C ASP A 19 4.02 32.57 -23.64
N CYS A 20 4.53 32.24 -24.82
CA CYS A 20 4.77 30.88 -25.31
C CYS A 20 5.99 30.20 -24.63
N CYS A 21 6.30 30.60 -23.40
CA CYS A 21 7.45 30.14 -22.64
C CYS A 21 7.10 29.12 -21.55
N SER A 22 5.84 29.00 -21.11
CA SER A 22 5.44 28.08 -20.03
C SER A 22 5.07 26.65 -20.50
N LEU A 23 4.87 26.44 -21.81
CA LEU A 23 4.57 25.10 -22.37
C LEU A 23 5.81 24.24 -22.65
N ARG A 24 7.02 24.80 -22.52
CA ARG A 24 8.28 24.06 -22.71
C ARG A 24 8.73 23.32 -21.45
N GLU A 25 8.23 23.68 -20.28
CA GLU A 25 8.59 23.04 -19.01
C GLU A 25 7.74 21.79 -18.73
N ILE A 26 6.48 21.77 -19.20
CA ILE A 26 5.59 20.60 -19.06
C ILE A 26 6.01 19.46 -20.02
N ASN A 27 6.63 19.79 -21.16
CA ASN A 27 7.12 18.81 -22.13
C ASN A 27 8.48 18.18 -21.79
N ARG A 28 9.09 18.50 -20.63
CA ARG A 28 10.32 17.82 -20.18
C ARG A 28 10.10 16.50 -19.44
N CYS A 29 8.86 16.16 -19.09
CA CYS A 29 8.56 14.88 -18.41
C CYS A 29 8.21 13.74 -19.38
N GLY A 30 8.55 13.88 -20.67
CA GLY A 30 8.26 12.91 -21.74
C GLY A 30 9.51 12.29 -22.37
N ILE A 31 10.68 12.45 -21.77
CA ILE A 31 11.90 11.81 -22.24
C ILE A 31 12.24 10.73 -21.22
N CYS A 32 12.02 9.47 -21.57
CA CYS A 32 12.93 8.42 -21.11
C CYS A 32 14.31 8.82 -21.63
N GLU A 33 15.00 9.72 -20.93
CA GLU A 33 16.42 9.95 -21.18
C GLU A 33 17.07 8.58 -21.14
N GLU A 34 17.82 8.24 -22.19
CA GLU A 34 18.37 6.91 -22.37
C GLU A 34 19.09 6.49 -21.10
N LEU A 35 18.45 5.61 -20.32
CA LEU A 35 19.09 5.01 -19.15
C LEU A 35 20.40 4.43 -19.63
N ASN A 36 21.48 4.83 -18.97
CA ASN A 36 22.82 4.43 -19.38
C ASN A 36 22.91 2.89 -19.49
N ALA A 37 23.79 2.40 -20.35
CA ALA A 37 23.93 0.96 -20.60
C ALA A 37 24.17 0.15 -19.30
N THR A 38 24.82 0.78 -18.31
CA THR A 38 25.06 0.21 -16.97
C THR A 38 23.76 -0.08 -16.23
N THR A 39 22.83 0.88 -16.16
CA THR A 39 21.53 0.73 -15.51
C THR A 39 20.69 -0.33 -16.21
N ARG A 40 20.67 -0.34 -17.54
CA ARG A 40 19.99 -1.40 -18.32
C ARG A 40 20.54 -2.79 -18.00
N ASN A 41 21.86 -2.94 -17.95
CA ASN A 41 22.50 -4.21 -17.61
C ASN A 41 22.21 -4.64 -16.17
N ALA A 42 22.16 -3.69 -15.23
CA ALA A 42 21.81 -3.96 -13.85
C ALA A 42 20.36 -4.44 -13.71
N ILE A 43 19.42 -3.79 -14.40
CA ILE A 43 18.01 -4.22 -14.45
C ILE A 43 17.90 -5.63 -15.04
N LEU A 44 18.60 -5.93 -16.13
CA LEU A 44 18.62 -7.29 -16.70
C LEU A 44 19.15 -8.34 -15.70
N ASN A 45 20.13 -7.99 -14.88
CA ASN A 45 20.63 -8.86 -13.82
C ASN A 45 19.60 -9.03 -12.69
N LEU A 46 18.86 -7.98 -12.32
CA LEU A 46 17.77 -8.06 -11.35
C LEU A 46 16.63 -8.95 -11.87
N ILE A 47 16.23 -8.82 -13.14
CA ILE A 47 15.23 -9.69 -13.76
C ILE A 47 15.64 -11.17 -13.63
N LYS A 48 16.89 -11.51 -13.93
CA LYS A 48 17.40 -12.88 -13.78
C LYS A 48 17.37 -13.40 -12.33
N GLN A 49 17.51 -12.52 -11.34
CA GLN A 49 17.39 -12.89 -9.93
C GLN A 49 15.92 -13.14 -9.57
N VAL A 50 15.04 -12.21 -9.96
CA VAL A 50 13.60 -12.26 -9.68
C VAL A 50 12.93 -13.46 -10.37
N GLU A 51 13.35 -13.84 -11.57
CA GLU A 51 12.83 -15.02 -12.29
C GLU A 51 13.00 -16.35 -11.54
N LYS A 52 13.91 -16.43 -10.57
CA LYS A 52 14.10 -17.64 -9.76
C LYS A 52 13.03 -17.81 -8.68
N ILE A 53 12.23 -16.77 -8.42
CA ILE A 53 11.21 -16.75 -7.38
C ILE A 53 9.93 -17.39 -7.94
N LYS A 54 9.47 -18.49 -7.32
CA LYS A 54 8.33 -19.29 -7.82
C LYS A 54 6.97 -18.59 -7.70
N LYS A 55 6.81 -17.65 -6.76
CA LYS A 55 5.53 -16.99 -6.43
C LYS A 55 5.51 -15.53 -6.91
N LEU A 56 5.64 -15.34 -8.21
CA LEU A 56 5.69 -14.02 -8.83
C LEU A 56 4.65 -13.91 -9.95
N HIS A 57 3.85 -12.85 -9.90
CA HIS A 57 2.66 -12.67 -10.74
C HIS A 57 2.87 -11.73 -11.92
N PHE A 58 4.14 -11.44 -12.26
CA PHE A 58 4.53 -10.55 -13.34
C PHE A 58 5.34 -11.27 -14.41
N ASN A 59 5.10 -10.92 -15.68
CA ASN A 59 5.91 -11.39 -16.79
C ASN A 59 7.19 -10.54 -16.97
N LYS A 60 8.12 -10.97 -17.83
CA LYS A 60 9.42 -10.30 -18.03
C LYS A 60 9.31 -8.81 -18.42
N THR A 61 8.33 -8.47 -19.25
CA THR A 61 8.10 -7.08 -19.70
C THR A 61 7.60 -6.22 -18.54
N GLU A 62 6.61 -6.73 -17.80
CA GLU A 62 6.08 -6.05 -16.60
C GLU A 62 7.18 -5.84 -15.56
N LEU A 63 8.03 -6.86 -15.33
CA LEU A 63 9.18 -6.76 -14.44
C LEU A 63 10.18 -5.70 -14.85
N SER A 64 10.48 -5.61 -16.15
CA SER A 64 11.35 -4.56 -16.66
C SER A 64 10.79 -3.18 -16.31
N ILE A 65 9.49 -2.95 -16.57
CA ILE A 65 8.84 -1.66 -16.31
C ILE A 65 8.83 -1.35 -14.80
N LEU A 66 8.46 -2.31 -13.95
CA LEU A 66 8.43 -2.12 -12.49
C LEU A 66 9.82 -1.84 -11.91
N LEU A 67 10.87 -2.50 -12.42
CA LEU A 67 12.25 -2.22 -12.02
C LEU A 67 12.73 -0.86 -12.53
N HIS A 68 12.27 -0.41 -13.70
CA HIS A 68 12.49 0.97 -14.15
C HIS A 68 11.82 1.98 -13.21
N MET A 69 10.58 1.74 -12.80
CA MET A 69 9.90 2.58 -11.81
C MET A 69 10.69 2.62 -10.49
N CYS A 70 11.22 1.49 -10.03
CA CYS A 70 12.08 1.44 -8.85
C CYS A 70 13.31 2.36 -8.99
N VAL A 71 13.96 2.36 -10.15
CA VAL A 71 15.12 3.22 -10.43
C VAL A 71 14.73 4.70 -10.46
N GLU A 72 13.56 5.05 -10.99
CA GLU A 72 13.09 6.43 -10.94
C GLU A 72 12.80 6.89 -9.50
N ILE A 73 12.22 6.01 -8.66
CA ILE A 73 11.95 6.29 -7.24
C ILE A 73 13.26 6.54 -6.47
N THR A 74 14.34 5.83 -6.80
CA THR A 74 15.64 5.97 -6.15
C THR A 74 16.50 7.10 -6.73
N GLY A 75 15.92 8.02 -7.51
CA GLY A 75 16.64 9.16 -8.08
C GLY A 75 17.55 8.78 -9.25
N ARG A 76 17.16 7.78 -10.04
CA ARG A 76 17.87 7.25 -11.21
C ARG A 76 19.17 6.51 -10.90
N GLU A 77 19.25 5.96 -9.68
CA GLU A 77 20.36 5.14 -9.22
C GLU A 77 19.92 3.70 -9.01
N VAL A 78 20.73 2.72 -9.44
CA VAL A 78 20.46 1.31 -9.15
C VAL A 78 21.00 0.96 -7.77
N ARG A 79 20.15 1.15 -6.75
CA ARG A 79 20.43 0.88 -5.35
C ARG A 79 19.18 0.39 -4.63
N ASP A 80 19.35 0.00 -3.37
CA ASP A 80 18.21 -0.28 -2.50
C ASP A 80 17.42 1.01 -2.23
N MET A 81 16.11 0.84 -2.11
CA MET A 81 15.17 1.88 -1.75
C MET A 81 15.22 2.11 -0.25
N THR A 82 15.16 3.37 0.17
CA THR A 82 14.98 3.73 1.58
C THR A 82 13.54 3.46 2.03
N VAL A 83 13.33 3.33 3.34
CA VAL A 83 11.96 3.19 3.90
C VAL A 83 11.07 4.37 3.51
N ASP A 84 11.60 5.59 3.54
CA ASP A 84 10.81 6.79 3.22
C ASP A 84 10.44 6.89 1.74
N GLU A 85 11.33 6.48 0.84
CA GLU A 85 11.03 6.35 -0.59
C GLU A 85 9.90 5.34 -0.84
N LEU A 86 9.95 4.18 -0.17
CA LEU A 86 8.89 3.17 -0.30
C LEU A 86 7.56 3.68 0.27
N LYS A 87 7.57 4.29 1.47
CA LYS A 87 6.36 4.87 2.07
C LYS A 87 5.75 5.93 1.19
N SER A 88 6.57 6.82 0.63
CA SER A 88 6.12 7.88 -0.28
C SER A 88 5.46 7.30 -1.53
N PHE A 89 6.03 6.22 -2.07
CA PHE A 89 5.44 5.49 -3.18
C PHE A 89 4.10 4.82 -2.80
N LEU A 90 4.04 4.10 -1.67
CA LEU A 90 2.83 3.42 -1.22
C LEU A 90 1.69 4.40 -0.92
N TYR A 91 2.00 5.55 -0.33
CA TYR A 91 1.05 6.63 -0.06
C TYR A 91 0.60 7.31 -1.36
N GLY A 92 1.53 7.81 -2.17
CA GLY A 92 1.22 8.65 -3.33
C GLY A 92 0.71 7.89 -4.55
N THR A 93 1.12 6.63 -4.72
CA THR A 93 0.78 5.83 -5.90
C THR A 93 -0.29 4.77 -5.62
N LEU A 94 -0.24 4.15 -4.43
CA LEU A 94 -1.16 3.06 -4.06
C LEU A 94 -2.24 3.48 -3.06
N ASP A 95 -2.29 4.75 -2.66
CA ASP A 95 -3.30 5.33 -1.77
C ASP A 95 -3.41 4.61 -0.41
N ILE A 96 -2.29 4.06 0.07
CA ILE A 96 -2.22 3.44 1.41
C ILE A 96 -1.87 4.54 2.41
N THR A 97 -2.88 4.98 3.17
CA THR A 97 -2.76 6.16 4.04
C THR A 97 -2.49 5.84 5.50
N ASN A 98 -2.84 4.64 5.96
CA ASN A 98 -2.66 4.24 7.36
C ASN A 98 -1.15 4.11 7.71
N PRO A 99 -0.64 4.84 8.72
CA PRO A 99 0.78 4.80 9.08
C PRO A 99 1.29 3.41 9.51
N TYR A 100 0.48 2.65 10.26
CA TYR A 100 0.84 1.30 10.69
C TYR A 100 0.91 0.34 9.50
N SER A 101 0.01 0.48 8.53
CA SER A 101 0.08 -0.28 7.28
C SER A 101 1.34 0.05 6.49
N LEU A 102 1.69 1.34 6.35
CA LEU A 102 2.92 1.77 5.67
C LEU A 102 4.18 1.21 6.35
N ASP A 103 4.28 1.35 7.68
CA ASP A 103 5.39 0.79 8.46
C ASP A 103 5.47 -0.74 8.36
N GLY A 104 4.32 -1.42 8.44
CA GLY A 104 4.23 -2.86 8.35
C GLY A 104 4.58 -3.39 6.96
N LEU A 105 4.19 -2.70 5.89
CA LEU A 105 4.56 -3.07 4.51
C LEU A 105 6.06 -2.95 4.29
N CYS A 106 6.69 -1.88 4.77
CA CYS A 106 8.15 -1.75 4.73
C CYS A 106 8.83 -2.86 5.53
N ARG A 107 8.36 -3.16 6.75
CA ARG A 107 8.89 -4.24 7.58
C ARG A 107 8.76 -5.61 6.89
N ALA A 108 7.58 -5.93 6.37
CA ALA A 108 7.30 -7.20 5.71
C ALA A 108 8.13 -7.37 4.43
N ALA A 109 8.40 -6.29 3.69
CA ALA A 109 9.28 -6.33 2.53
C ALA A 109 10.73 -6.66 2.91
N MET A 110 11.28 -6.03 3.96
CA MET A 110 12.66 -6.25 4.41
C MET A 110 12.89 -7.67 4.96
N GLN A 111 11.87 -8.31 5.55
CA GLN A 111 11.99 -9.65 6.13
C GLN A 111 12.24 -10.76 5.10
N ASN A 112 11.96 -10.54 3.81
CA ASN A 112 12.21 -11.53 2.76
C ASN A 112 13.72 -11.77 2.56
N THR A 113 14.56 -10.76 2.84
CA THR A 113 16.02 -10.86 2.77
C THR A 113 16.62 -10.90 4.18
N ARG A 114 17.19 -12.04 4.57
CA ARG A 114 17.87 -12.23 5.87
C ARG A 114 19.19 -11.47 6.01
N ILE A 115 19.50 -10.54 5.10
CA ILE A 115 20.75 -9.78 5.13
C ILE A 115 20.50 -8.56 6.01
N SER A 116 20.83 -8.72 7.29
CA SER A 116 20.90 -7.64 8.27
C SER A 116 22.00 -6.66 7.86
N THR A 117 21.65 -5.70 7.01
CA THR A 117 22.41 -4.47 6.86
C THR A 117 21.97 -3.51 7.97
N SER A 118 22.91 -2.74 8.53
CA SER A 118 22.62 -1.79 9.62
C SER A 118 21.66 -0.66 9.22
N LYS A 119 21.34 -0.53 7.92
CA LYS A 119 20.40 0.44 7.37
C LYS A 119 19.14 -0.30 6.91
N LYS A 120 17.98 0.14 7.38
CA LYS A 120 16.67 -0.34 6.93
C LYS A 120 16.46 0.09 5.48
N THR A 121 16.71 -0.80 4.53
CA THR A 121 16.53 -0.58 3.09
C THR A 121 15.77 -1.75 2.46
N VAL A 122 15.10 -1.49 1.34
CA VAL A 122 14.31 -2.48 0.59
C VAL A 122 14.97 -2.68 -0.76
N SER A 123 15.35 -3.93 -1.07
CA SER A 123 15.98 -4.21 -2.37
C SER A 123 14.96 -4.07 -3.52
N PRO A 124 15.40 -3.82 -4.76
CA PRO A 124 14.50 -3.83 -5.92
C PRO A 124 13.74 -5.16 -6.11
N VAL A 125 14.33 -6.27 -5.65
CA VAL A 125 13.70 -7.59 -5.66
C VAL A 125 12.53 -7.64 -4.67
N ASP A 126 12.75 -7.19 -3.44
CA ASP A 126 11.69 -7.17 -2.41
C ASP A 126 10.56 -6.22 -2.77
N PHE A 127 10.89 -5.07 -3.39
CA PHE A 127 9.91 -4.12 -3.90
C PHE A 127 8.96 -4.80 -4.91
N VAL A 128 9.50 -5.47 -5.92
CA VAL A 128 8.70 -6.16 -6.94
C VAL A 128 7.92 -7.33 -6.34
N GLN A 129 8.49 -8.05 -5.37
CA GLN A 129 7.82 -9.16 -4.70
C GLN A 129 6.66 -8.66 -3.82
N LEU A 130 6.81 -7.53 -3.15
CA LEU A 130 5.74 -6.85 -2.42
C LEU A 130 4.60 -6.45 -3.36
N LEU A 131 4.92 -5.78 -4.48
CA LEU A 131 3.92 -5.39 -5.48
C LEU A 131 3.20 -6.59 -6.10
N SER A 132 3.90 -7.71 -6.30
CA SER A 132 3.30 -8.95 -6.80
C SER A 132 2.16 -9.40 -5.91
N VAL A 133 2.35 -9.37 -4.58
CA VAL A 133 1.32 -9.76 -3.62
C VAL A 133 0.22 -8.69 -3.48
N LEU A 134 0.58 -7.41 -3.40
CA LEU A 134 -0.40 -6.32 -3.25
C LEU A 134 -1.36 -6.22 -4.45
N LEU A 135 -0.85 -6.38 -5.66
CA LEU A 135 -1.62 -6.12 -6.88
C LEU A 135 -2.31 -7.38 -7.42
N ARG A 136 -1.63 -8.54 -7.33
CA ARG A 136 -2.05 -9.79 -7.98
C ARG A 136 -1.93 -11.02 -7.08
N GLY A 137 -1.71 -10.83 -5.78
CA GLY A 137 -1.55 -11.93 -4.85
C GLY A 137 -2.83 -12.72 -4.64
N THR A 138 -2.69 -14.03 -4.53
CA THR A 138 -3.78 -14.91 -4.11
C THR A 138 -4.26 -14.53 -2.70
N LEU A 139 -5.46 -14.98 -2.34
CA LEU A 139 -6.00 -14.76 -0.99
C LEU A 139 -5.03 -15.21 0.11
N SER A 140 -4.39 -16.37 -0.09
CA SER A 140 -3.41 -16.94 0.85
C SER A 140 -2.14 -16.10 0.98
N GLU A 141 -1.64 -15.54 -0.13
CA GLU A 141 -0.46 -14.67 -0.13
C GLU A 141 -0.75 -13.31 0.51
N ARG A 142 -1.93 -12.74 0.25
CA ARG A 142 -2.38 -11.50 0.89
C ARG A 142 -2.63 -11.69 2.38
N ALA A 143 -3.21 -12.82 2.79
CA ALA A 143 -3.35 -13.17 4.20
C ALA A 143 -1.99 -13.31 4.90
N GLU A 144 -1.02 -13.95 4.26
CA GLU A 144 0.35 -14.08 4.80
C GLU A 144 1.08 -12.72 4.87
N LEU A 145 0.87 -11.83 3.90
CA LEU A 145 1.39 -10.47 3.94
C LEU A 145 0.73 -9.66 5.08
N ALA A 146 -0.60 -9.66 5.16
CA ALA A 146 -1.34 -8.97 6.21
C ALA A 146 -0.92 -9.47 7.61
N PHE A 147 -0.77 -10.78 7.79
CA PHE A 147 -0.25 -11.36 9.03
C PHE A 147 1.10 -10.75 9.43
N ARG A 148 2.07 -10.68 8.50
CA ARG A 148 3.39 -10.08 8.76
C ARG A 148 3.34 -8.58 9.07
N ILE A 149 2.39 -7.86 8.47
CA ILE A 149 2.14 -6.44 8.74
C ILE A 149 1.57 -6.25 10.16
N MET A 150 0.72 -7.18 10.60
CA MET A 150 0.10 -7.12 11.93
C MET A 150 1.04 -7.63 13.04
N ASP A 151 1.89 -8.60 12.75
CA ASP A 151 2.90 -9.12 13.67
C ASP A 151 4.00 -8.06 13.92
N LEU A 152 3.84 -7.30 15.00
CA LEU A 152 4.70 -6.16 15.34
C LEU A 152 6.04 -6.60 15.92
N ASP A 153 6.04 -7.63 16.76
CA ASP A 153 7.24 -8.17 17.40
C ASP A 153 7.95 -9.25 16.55
N SER A 154 7.34 -9.66 15.44
CA SER A 154 7.88 -10.62 14.46
C SER A 154 8.10 -12.01 15.05
N ASP A 155 7.25 -12.42 15.99
CA ASP A 155 7.35 -13.71 16.65
C ASP A 155 6.44 -14.80 16.05
N GLY A 156 5.70 -14.45 14.99
CA GLY A 156 4.80 -15.34 14.28
C GLY A 156 3.44 -15.50 14.93
N LEU A 157 3.06 -14.64 15.87
CA LEU A 157 1.81 -14.70 16.62
C LEU A 157 1.11 -13.34 16.69
N ILE A 158 -0.21 -13.31 16.45
CA ILE A 158 -1.05 -12.15 16.75
C ILE A 158 -1.74 -12.37 18.10
N ARG A 159 -1.53 -11.45 19.03
CA ARG A 159 -2.06 -11.44 20.39
C ARG A 159 -3.02 -10.29 20.60
N ARG A 160 -4.08 -10.58 21.35
CA ARG A 160 -5.10 -9.62 21.77
C ARG A 160 -4.52 -8.36 22.44
N ASN A 161 -3.64 -8.53 23.43
CA ASN A 161 -3.17 -7.41 24.24
C ASN A 161 -1.92 -6.71 23.68
N VAL A 162 -1.36 -7.21 22.58
CA VAL A 162 -0.17 -6.62 21.94
C VAL A 162 -0.59 -6.00 20.62
N GLU A 163 -0.75 -6.79 19.56
CA GLU A 163 -1.03 -6.29 18.22
C GLU A 163 -2.44 -5.70 18.12
N VAL A 164 -3.47 -6.45 18.53
CA VAL A 164 -4.88 -6.02 18.34
C VAL A 164 -5.15 -4.72 19.10
N ARG A 165 -4.79 -4.67 20.38
CA ARG A 165 -4.92 -3.44 21.18
C ARG A 165 -4.10 -2.29 20.58
N ARG A 166 -2.88 -2.55 20.10
CA ARG A 166 -2.02 -1.50 19.56
C ARG A 166 -2.60 -0.86 18.31
N PHE A 167 -3.19 -1.64 17.40
CA PHE A 167 -3.79 -1.10 16.18
C PHE A 167 -5.09 -0.35 16.40
N LEU A 168 -5.81 -0.63 17.48
CA LEU A 168 -7.03 0.10 17.87
C LEU A 168 -6.74 1.31 18.76
N HIS A 169 -5.49 1.51 19.19
CA HIS A 169 -5.11 2.63 20.02
C HIS A 169 -5.21 3.94 19.23
N ASP A 170 -5.87 4.95 19.80
CA ASP A 170 -6.13 6.27 19.21
C ASP A 170 -6.86 6.25 17.85
N THR A 171 -7.53 5.15 17.48
CA THR A 171 -8.30 5.09 16.22
C THR A 171 -9.71 5.66 16.34
N PHE A 172 -10.21 5.83 17.56
CA PHE A 172 -11.56 6.30 17.83
C PHE A 172 -11.54 7.75 18.31
N ASP A 173 -12.41 8.58 17.72
CA ASP A 173 -12.83 9.81 18.38
C ASP A 173 -13.77 9.43 19.52
N VAL A 174 -13.23 9.44 20.74
CA VAL A 174 -13.94 9.02 21.95
C VAL A 174 -15.22 9.85 22.16
N SER A 175 -15.22 11.13 21.77
CA SER A 175 -16.38 12.01 21.91
C SER A 175 -17.57 11.60 21.03
N VAL A 176 -17.31 10.82 19.99
CA VAL A 176 -18.31 10.32 19.04
C VAL A 176 -18.63 8.85 19.30
N ALA A 177 -17.62 8.03 19.59
CA ALA A 177 -17.73 6.59 19.63
C ALA A 177 -18.18 6.03 20.98
N ALA A 178 -17.79 6.65 22.09
CA ALA A 178 -18.17 6.18 23.43
C ALA A 178 -19.57 6.68 23.80
N GLN A 179 -20.37 5.83 24.45
CA GLN A 179 -21.72 6.24 24.89
C GLN A 179 -21.63 7.27 26.02
N ASN A 180 -20.63 7.11 26.91
CA ASN A 180 -20.33 8.04 28.00
C ASN A 180 -18.82 8.32 28.08
N PRO A 181 -18.30 9.24 27.24
CA PRO A 181 -16.85 9.52 27.13
C PRO A 181 -16.17 9.87 28.46
N GLU A 182 -16.88 10.56 29.36
CA GLU A 182 -16.35 11.00 30.66
C GLU A 182 -16.24 9.86 31.70
N ILE A 183 -16.97 8.76 31.48
CA ILE A 183 -17.05 7.64 32.43
C ILE A 183 -16.16 6.48 31.96
N ASP A 184 -16.24 6.14 30.67
CA ASP A 184 -15.52 5.02 30.08
C ASP A 184 -15.03 5.38 28.66
N PRO A 185 -13.94 6.14 28.53
CA PRO A 185 -13.38 6.50 27.22
C PRO A 185 -12.84 5.30 26.45
N GLU A 186 -12.59 4.17 27.12
CA GLU A 186 -12.04 2.94 26.53
C GLU A 186 -13.10 1.99 25.99
N GLU A 187 -14.39 2.28 26.19
CA GLU A 187 -15.53 1.48 25.70
C GLU A 187 -15.37 1.10 24.21
N PRO A 188 -15.10 2.02 23.27
CA PRO A 188 -15.06 1.69 21.85
C PRO A 188 -13.91 0.74 21.49
N VAL A 189 -12.74 0.94 22.09
CA VAL A 189 -11.55 0.11 21.89
C VAL A 189 -11.80 -1.28 22.45
N ARG A 190 -12.34 -1.38 23.67
CA ARG A 190 -12.62 -2.65 24.33
C ARG A 190 -13.65 -3.46 23.55
N ASP A 191 -14.73 -2.84 23.10
CA ASP A 191 -15.83 -3.52 22.43
C ASP A 191 -15.42 -3.97 21.03
N THR A 192 -14.71 -3.12 20.29
CA THR A 192 -14.13 -3.50 18.99
C THR A 192 -13.10 -4.62 19.14
N MET A 193 -12.23 -4.54 20.14
CA MET A 193 -11.28 -5.61 20.43
C MET A 193 -11.99 -6.92 20.77
N ASN A 194 -13.05 -6.90 21.58
CA ASN A 194 -13.84 -8.10 21.91
C ASN A 194 -14.43 -8.72 20.65
N TYR A 195 -15.08 -7.91 19.80
CA TYR A 195 -15.67 -8.37 18.55
C TYR A 195 -14.63 -8.97 17.59
N LEU A 196 -13.51 -8.27 17.37
CA LEU A 196 -12.44 -8.75 16.48
C LEU A 196 -11.79 -10.02 17.04
N CYS A 197 -11.53 -10.09 18.34
CA CYS A 197 -10.99 -11.29 18.98
C CYS A 197 -11.94 -12.49 18.90
N GLU A 198 -13.25 -12.27 18.98
CA GLU A 198 -14.24 -13.33 18.76
C GLU A 198 -14.16 -13.87 17.33
N LYS A 199 -14.14 -12.98 16.32
CA LYS A 199 -14.04 -13.36 14.91
C LYS A 199 -12.72 -14.03 14.54
N LEU A 200 -11.62 -13.49 15.06
CA LEU A 200 -10.29 -14.04 14.87
C LEU A 200 -10.01 -15.27 15.74
N GLN A 201 -10.92 -15.59 16.67
CA GLN A 201 -10.77 -16.65 17.68
C GLN A 201 -9.46 -16.50 18.48
N CYS A 202 -9.13 -15.25 18.79
CA CYS A 202 -7.97 -14.86 19.57
C CYS A 202 -8.38 -14.66 21.03
N THR A 203 -7.84 -15.49 21.93
CA THR A 203 -8.11 -15.38 23.36
C THR A 203 -6.85 -14.91 24.10
N LEU A 204 -6.99 -14.65 25.41
CA LEU A 204 -5.84 -14.28 26.26
C LEU A 204 -4.74 -15.36 26.28
N THR A 205 -5.11 -16.63 26.12
CA THR A 205 -4.20 -17.77 26.17
C THR A 205 -3.92 -18.37 24.79
N GLN A 206 -4.68 -18.00 23.78
CA GLN A 206 -4.60 -18.54 22.43
C GLN A 206 -4.35 -17.42 21.41
N PRO A 207 -3.08 -17.15 21.07
CA PRO A 207 -2.74 -16.27 19.96
C PRO A 207 -3.05 -16.92 18.61
N ILE A 208 -3.08 -16.09 17.56
CA ILE A 208 -3.33 -16.53 16.19
C ILE A 208 -1.98 -16.77 15.50
N SER A 209 -1.76 -17.98 14.99
CA SER A 209 -0.63 -18.27 14.10
C SER A 209 -0.96 -17.92 12.65
N VAL A 210 0.07 -17.79 11.81
CA VAL A 210 -0.09 -17.52 10.37
C VAL A 210 -0.99 -18.54 9.66
N ASP A 211 -0.87 -19.84 9.98
CA ASP A 211 -1.69 -20.88 9.37
C ASP A 211 -3.17 -20.75 9.75
N ARG A 212 -3.44 -20.43 11.02
CA ARG A 212 -4.81 -20.18 11.49
C ARG A 212 -5.38 -18.95 10.81
N PHE A 213 -4.62 -17.88 10.73
CA PHE A 213 -5.03 -16.65 10.06
C PHE A 213 -5.36 -16.88 8.58
N LYS A 214 -4.55 -17.66 7.86
CA LYS A 214 -4.80 -18.01 6.45
C LYS A 214 -6.08 -18.84 6.29
N ASN A 215 -6.32 -19.81 7.16
CA ASN A 215 -7.57 -20.59 7.15
C ASN A 215 -8.79 -19.70 7.40
N LEU A 216 -8.72 -18.80 8.37
CA LEU A 216 -9.77 -17.83 8.66
C LEU A 216 -10.01 -16.90 7.46
N ALA A 217 -8.96 -16.40 6.81
CA ALA A 217 -9.09 -15.58 5.61
C ALA A 217 -9.74 -16.34 4.43
N HIS A 218 -9.57 -17.66 4.34
CA HIS A 218 -10.27 -18.47 3.33
C HIS A 218 -11.76 -18.63 3.61
N GLU A 219 -12.17 -18.66 4.87
CA GLU A 219 -13.58 -18.72 5.29
C GLU A 219 -14.23 -17.34 5.19
N GLU A 220 -13.53 -16.31 5.67
CA GLU A 220 -13.97 -14.93 5.78
C GLU A 220 -12.89 -13.97 5.21
N PRO A 221 -12.91 -13.68 3.90
CA PRO A 221 -11.87 -12.88 3.23
C PRO A 221 -11.62 -11.48 3.80
N TRP A 222 -12.61 -10.88 4.46
CA TRP A 222 -12.50 -9.56 5.09
C TRP A 222 -11.49 -9.53 6.25
N ILE A 223 -11.12 -10.70 6.80
CA ILE A 223 -10.14 -10.82 7.89
C ILE A 223 -8.77 -10.24 7.50
N ILE A 224 -8.40 -10.29 6.22
CA ILE A 224 -7.12 -9.78 5.71
C ILE A 224 -6.91 -8.30 6.06
N GLU A 225 -7.97 -7.49 6.03
CA GLU A 225 -7.92 -6.05 6.29
C GLU A 225 -8.70 -5.65 7.55
N SER A 226 -8.99 -6.62 8.42
CA SER A 226 -9.82 -6.42 9.62
C SER A 226 -9.19 -5.50 10.66
N LEU A 227 -7.87 -5.56 10.81
CA LEU A 227 -7.11 -4.73 11.77
C LEU A 227 -6.45 -3.53 11.10
N LEU A 228 -6.04 -3.67 9.84
CA LEU A 228 -5.33 -2.64 9.09
C LEU A 228 -5.72 -2.69 7.61
N PRO A 229 -6.08 -1.55 6.99
CA PRO A 229 -6.20 -1.47 5.54
C PRO A 229 -4.79 -1.49 4.93
N CYS A 230 -4.41 -2.58 4.28
CA CYS A 230 -3.04 -2.78 3.79
C CYS A 230 -2.97 -3.20 2.32
N ILE A 231 -4.10 -3.43 1.67
CA ILE A 231 -4.20 -3.73 0.25
C ILE A 231 -4.74 -2.49 -0.48
N PRO A 232 -4.18 -2.11 -1.64
CA PRO A 232 -4.72 -1.00 -2.42
C PRO A 232 -6.16 -1.28 -2.86
N SER A 233 -6.98 -0.23 -2.92
CA SER A 233 -8.34 -0.32 -3.44
C SER A 233 -8.35 -0.90 -4.86
N GLU A 234 -9.43 -1.55 -5.26
CA GLU A 234 -9.53 -2.13 -6.61
C GLU A 234 -9.33 -1.10 -7.72
N MET A 235 -9.87 0.10 -7.53
CA MET A 235 -9.71 1.20 -8.48
C MET A 235 -8.25 1.65 -8.58
N THR A 236 -7.59 1.85 -7.45
CA THR A 236 -6.16 2.24 -7.41
C THR A 236 -5.29 1.15 -8.03
N ASN A 237 -5.57 -0.12 -7.72
CA ASN A 237 -4.88 -1.28 -8.28
C ASN A 237 -5.08 -1.36 -9.80
N LEU A 238 -6.31 -1.20 -10.29
CA LEU A 238 -6.64 -1.14 -11.72
C LEU A 238 -5.84 -0.05 -12.42
N VAL A 239 -5.92 1.19 -11.95
CA VAL A 239 -5.24 2.35 -12.55
C VAL A 239 -3.73 2.13 -12.57
N PHE A 240 -3.14 1.73 -11.44
CA PHE A 240 -1.70 1.49 -11.38
C PHE A 240 -1.25 0.38 -12.34
N GLN A 241 -2.01 -0.72 -12.45
CA GLN A 241 -1.66 -1.81 -13.37
C GLN A 241 -1.66 -1.39 -14.84
N THR A 242 -2.46 -0.40 -15.25
CA THR A 242 -2.44 0.11 -16.64
C THR A 242 -1.12 0.79 -17.02
N LEU A 243 -0.31 1.21 -16.04
CA LEU A 243 0.99 1.84 -16.28
C LEU A 243 2.06 0.85 -16.76
N PHE A 244 1.93 -0.43 -16.42
CA PHE A 244 2.95 -1.44 -16.70
C PHE A 244 2.42 -2.70 -17.38
N SER A 245 1.10 -2.86 -17.51
CA SER A 245 0.47 -4.02 -18.12
C SER A 245 -0.65 -3.66 -19.08
N THR A 246 -0.73 -4.40 -20.18
CA THR A 246 -1.86 -4.35 -21.12
C THR A 246 -3.03 -5.24 -20.69
N LYS A 247 -2.81 -6.16 -19.74
CA LYS A 247 -3.80 -7.10 -19.23
C LYS A 247 -3.88 -6.98 -17.71
N VAL A 248 -4.81 -6.16 -17.24
CA VAL A 248 -5.03 -5.98 -15.80
C VAL A 248 -5.64 -7.25 -15.21
N ARG A 249 -5.13 -7.66 -14.04
CA ARG A 249 -5.65 -8.79 -13.25
C ARG A 249 -6.03 -8.28 -11.87
N LEU A 250 -7.31 -8.32 -11.53
CA LEU A 250 -7.80 -7.88 -10.23
C LEU A 250 -8.08 -9.07 -9.32
N PRO A 251 -7.79 -8.96 -8.01
CA PRO A 251 -7.99 -10.08 -7.09
C PRO A 251 -9.46 -10.46 -6.83
N SER A 252 -10.41 -9.56 -7.05
CA SER A 252 -11.86 -9.80 -6.94
C SER A 252 -12.39 -10.73 -8.04
N LEU A 253 -11.75 -10.76 -9.20
CA LEU A 253 -12.12 -11.60 -10.34
C LEU A 253 -11.73 -13.06 -10.14
N GLU A 254 -10.85 -13.36 -9.16
CA GLU A 254 -10.34 -14.71 -8.91
C GLU A 254 -11.22 -15.53 -7.96
N ASN A 255 -12.05 -14.88 -7.15
CA ASN A 255 -12.98 -15.52 -6.22
C ASN A 255 -14.37 -14.88 -6.34
N PRO A 256 -15.22 -15.30 -7.30
CA PRO A 256 -16.59 -14.85 -7.33
C PRO A 256 -17.28 -15.21 -6.01
N PRO A 257 -18.16 -14.33 -5.47
CA PRO A 257 -18.90 -14.65 -4.27
C PRO A 257 -19.63 -15.98 -4.49
N LYS A 258 -19.47 -16.91 -3.54
CA LYS A 258 -20.31 -18.12 -3.49
C LYS A 258 -21.74 -17.61 -3.25
N ILE A 259 -22.51 -17.45 -4.32
CA ILE A 259 -23.93 -17.16 -4.21
C ILE A 259 -24.50 -18.35 -3.46
N ALA A 260 -24.97 -18.13 -2.23
CA ALA A 260 -25.65 -19.16 -1.48
C ALA A 260 -26.85 -19.61 -2.31
N GLU A 261 -26.82 -20.84 -2.80
CA GLU A 261 -28.01 -21.48 -3.35
C GLU A 261 -29.03 -21.52 -2.21
N LYS A 262 -30.12 -20.77 -2.40
CA LYS A 262 -31.25 -20.70 -1.47
C LYS A 262 -32.08 -21.97 -1.51
#